data_AF-A0A094J247-F1
#
_entry.id   AF-A0A094J247-F1
#
_cell.length_a   1.000
_cell.length_b   1.000
_cell.length_c   1.000
_cell.angle_alpha   90.00
_cell.angle_beta   90.00
_cell.angle_gamma   90.00
#
_symmetry.space_group_name_H-M   'P 1'
#
loop_
_entity.id
_entity.type
_entity.pdbx_description
1 polymer ?
#
loop_
_entity_poly.entity_id
_entity_poly.type
_entity_poly.pdbx_seq_one_letter_code
_entity_poly.pdbx_strand_id
1 'polypeptide(L)'
;MGERLMQTTPSLLNPSNYITYQALKRQEHEICVAIEIYLAEKCARIHYADLMDNLPSHLASKDSLLAWLNDKVVKGQLVRKGIISLYKQERSEDFEYGVWKPINFPLFVKYAAEKLTNKGFVNSRKLAETYNRSFQDAVWLSKASAVMGLKLLEELHKHGQLRSVTAKAILDMNERSRELLEKTLVLSAERQETMIFRFNICAIYNGTLKSSTNSNGKRNCNGTASMKSIDFTNVQAGH
;
A
#
# COMPACT_ATOMS: atom_id res chain seq x y z
N MET A 1 26.52 -4.23 -32.02
CA MET A 1 27.11 -3.61 -30.82
C MET A 1 26.77 -2.13 -30.89
N GLY A 2 25.84 -1.66 -30.05
CA GLY A 2 25.40 -0.27 -30.05
C GLY A 2 26.37 0.58 -29.23
N GLU A 3 26.98 1.58 -29.88
CA GLU A 3 27.75 2.61 -29.21
C GLU A 3 26.89 3.28 -28.15
N ARG A 4 27.23 3.08 -26.87
CA ARG A 4 26.84 4.01 -25.81
C ARG A 4 27.53 5.33 -26.14
N LEU A 5 26.81 6.25 -26.78
CA LEU A 5 27.20 7.65 -26.81
C LEU A 5 27.34 8.10 -25.35
N MET A 6 28.58 8.24 -24.90
CA MET A 6 28.88 8.92 -23.65
C MET A 6 28.21 10.29 -23.75
N GLN A 7 27.29 10.58 -22.83
CA GLN A 7 26.63 11.87 -22.71
C GLN A 7 27.66 12.89 -22.23
N THR A 8 28.50 13.37 -23.14
CA THR A 8 29.29 14.58 -22.93
C THR A 8 28.35 15.77 -22.98
N THR A 9 28.28 16.54 -21.90
CA THR A 9 27.58 17.82 -21.86
C THR A 9 28.09 18.67 -23.03
N PRO A 10 27.26 19.00 -24.03
CA PRO A 10 27.75 19.71 -25.20
C PRO A 10 28.26 21.09 -24.79
N SER A 11 29.47 21.41 -25.24
CA SER A 11 30.13 22.68 -24.99
C SER A 11 29.43 23.84 -25.73
N LEU A 12 29.43 25.03 -25.15
CA LEU A 12 28.99 26.28 -25.79
C LEU A 12 29.70 26.58 -27.11
N LEU A 13 30.83 25.92 -27.37
CA LEU A 13 31.58 26.01 -28.63
C LEU A 13 30.82 25.45 -29.84
N ASN A 14 29.74 24.68 -29.62
CA ASN A 14 28.80 24.31 -30.69
C ASN A 14 27.36 24.70 -30.27
N PRO A 15 26.93 25.94 -30.59
CA PRO A 15 25.65 26.47 -30.12
C PRO A 15 24.45 25.67 -30.63
N SER A 16 24.51 25.10 -31.84
CA SER A 16 23.42 24.27 -32.38
C SER A 16 23.21 22.99 -31.55
N ASN A 17 24.29 22.29 -31.22
CA ASN A 17 24.24 21.09 -30.39
C ASN A 17 23.79 21.41 -28.96
N TYR A 18 24.24 22.55 -28.41
CA TYR A 18 23.82 23.01 -27.08
C TYR A 18 22.33 23.35 -27.02
N ILE A 19 21.80 24.07 -28.00
CA ILE A 19 20.36 24.40 -28.11
C ILE A 19 19.53 23.12 -28.22
N THR A 20 19.95 22.19 -29.08
CA THR A 20 19.26 20.89 -29.25
C THR A 20 19.25 20.09 -27.95
N TYR A 21 20.38 20.03 -27.24
CA TYR A 21 20.47 19.36 -25.95
C TYR A 21 19.55 19.98 -24.90
N GLN A 22 19.51 21.31 -24.80
CA GLN A 22 18.61 22.02 -23.88
C GLN A 22 17.14 21.76 -24.21
N ALA A 23 16.78 21.76 -25.51
CA ALA A 23 15.43 21.45 -25.95
C ALA A 23 15.03 20.02 -25.56
N LEU A 24 15.91 19.03 -25.78
CA LEU A 24 15.67 17.64 -25.39
C LEU A 24 15.54 17.47 -23.87
N LYS A 25 16.41 18.14 -23.10
CA LYS A 25 16.34 18.12 -21.63
C LYS A 25 15.03 18.70 -21.10
N ARG A 26 14.56 19.80 -21.70
CA ARG A 26 13.26 20.39 -21.36
C ARG A 26 12.11 19.45 -21.70
N GLN A 27 12.14 18.83 -22.87
CA GLN A 27 11.11 17.86 -23.27
C GLN A 27 11.08 16.64 -22.34
N GLU A 28 12.25 16.08 -22.00
CA GLU A 28 12.37 14.98 -21.03
C GLU A 28 11.76 15.37 -19.68
N HIS A 29 12.05 16.58 -19.21
CA HIS A 29 11.48 17.11 -17.97
C HIS A 29 9.95 17.21 -18.01
N GLU A 30 9.40 17.79 -19.08
CA GLU A 30 7.94 17.94 -19.26
C GLU A 30 7.24 16.57 -19.30
N ILE A 31 7.82 15.59 -20.01
CA ILE A 31 7.31 14.21 -20.04
C ILE A 31 7.35 13.58 -18.64
N CYS A 32 8.45 13.75 -17.90
CA CYS A 32 8.58 13.22 -16.55
C CYS A 32 7.50 13.78 -15.62
N VAL A 33 7.26 15.10 -15.67
CA VAL A 33 6.22 15.77 -14.89
C VAL A 33 4.83 15.25 -15.28
N ALA A 34 4.56 15.08 -16.58
CA ALA A 34 3.29 14.57 -17.06
C ALA A 34 3.03 13.13 -16.59
N ILE A 35 4.04 12.25 -16.61
CA ILE A 35 3.93 10.87 -16.12
C ILE A 35 3.68 10.86 -14.61
N GLU A 36 4.39 11.68 -13.83
CA GLU A 36 4.15 11.82 -12.38
C GLU A 36 2.69 12.20 -12.09
N ILE A 37 2.17 13.21 -12.79
CA ILE A 37 0.78 13.66 -12.65
C ILE A 37 -0.18 12.55 -13.05
N TYR A 38 0.05 11.91 -14.21
CA TYR A 38 -0.80 10.83 -14.71
C TYR A 38 -0.89 9.67 -13.72
N LEU A 39 0.26 9.21 -13.19
CA LEU A 39 0.30 8.14 -12.20
C LEU A 39 -0.41 8.56 -10.90
N ALA A 40 -0.21 9.80 -10.43
CA ALA A 40 -0.91 10.31 -9.26
C ALA A 40 -2.43 10.36 -9.48
N GLU A 41 -2.90 10.93 -10.58
CA GLU A 41 -4.35 11.04 -10.86
C GLU A 41 -5.01 9.67 -11.06
N LYS A 42 -4.38 8.79 -11.84
CA LYS A 42 -4.98 7.51 -12.20
C LYS A 42 -4.87 6.49 -11.08
N CYS A 43 -3.76 6.47 -10.35
CA CYS A 43 -3.49 5.44 -9.35
C CYS A 43 -3.77 5.89 -7.93
N ALA A 44 -3.74 7.18 -7.59
CA ALA A 44 -3.92 7.58 -6.19
C ALA A 44 -5.36 7.28 -5.74
N ARG A 45 -5.46 6.31 -4.85
CA ARG A 45 -6.67 5.86 -4.19
C ARG A 45 -6.43 5.83 -2.69
N ILE A 46 -7.53 5.92 -1.95
CA ILE A 46 -7.51 5.81 -0.49
C ILE A 46 -7.11 4.39 -0.10
N HIS A 47 -7.68 3.37 -0.73
CA HIS A 47 -7.34 1.98 -0.48
C HIS A 47 -6.66 1.33 -1.69
N TYR A 48 -5.54 0.64 -1.47
CA TYR A 48 -4.92 -0.17 -2.55
C TYR A 48 -5.83 -1.30 -3.03
N ALA A 49 -6.82 -1.70 -2.22
CA ALA A 49 -7.82 -2.69 -2.62
C ALA A 49 -8.58 -2.24 -3.86
N ASP A 50 -8.82 -0.93 -4.00
CA ASP A 50 -9.51 -0.34 -5.15
C ASP A 50 -8.69 -0.43 -6.46
N LEU A 51 -7.39 -0.70 -6.35
CA LEU A 51 -6.48 -0.86 -7.50
C LEU A 51 -6.30 -2.33 -7.91
N MET A 52 -6.45 -3.27 -6.98
CA MET A 52 -6.25 -4.71 -7.18
C MET A 52 -7.47 -5.52 -6.73
N ASP A 53 -8.66 -5.05 -7.05
CA ASP A 53 -9.92 -5.73 -6.79
C ASP A 53 -10.14 -6.92 -7.74
N ASN A 54 -10.97 -7.87 -7.32
CA ASN A 54 -11.52 -8.93 -8.19
C ASN A 54 -10.49 -9.78 -8.95
N LEU A 55 -9.39 -10.14 -8.28
CA LEU A 55 -8.35 -10.99 -8.88
C LEU A 55 -8.63 -12.49 -8.62
N PRO A 56 -8.30 -13.37 -9.58
CA PRO A 56 -8.36 -14.81 -9.37
C PRO A 56 -7.49 -15.27 -8.19
N SER A 57 -7.97 -16.24 -7.40
CA SER A 57 -7.31 -16.73 -6.19
C SER A 57 -5.96 -17.44 -6.43
N HIS A 58 -5.66 -17.82 -7.68
CA HIS A 58 -4.42 -18.48 -8.05
C HIS A 58 -3.26 -17.50 -8.37
N LEU A 59 -3.56 -16.19 -8.36
CA LEU A 59 -2.59 -15.11 -8.57
C LEU A 59 -2.12 -14.51 -7.24
N ALA A 60 -1.03 -13.76 -7.28
CA ALA A 60 -0.50 -13.10 -6.11
C ALA A 60 -1.47 -12.02 -5.60
N SER A 61 -1.72 -12.01 -4.29
CA SER A 61 -2.59 -11.02 -3.68
C SER A 61 -1.93 -9.65 -3.57
N LYS A 62 -2.77 -8.61 -3.50
CA LYS A 62 -2.35 -7.23 -3.22
C LYS A 62 -1.50 -7.12 -1.94
N ASP A 63 -1.90 -7.79 -0.86
CA ASP A 63 -1.18 -7.73 0.42
C ASP A 63 0.19 -8.39 0.31
N SER A 64 0.30 -9.50 -0.45
CA SER A 64 1.59 -10.10 -0.77
C SER A 64 2.47 -9.12 -1.54
N LEU A 65 1.94 -8.46 -2.58
CA LEU A 65 2.70 -7.50 -3.37
C LEU A 65 3.21 -6.34 -2.50
N LEU A 66 2.33 -5.70 -1.73
CA LEU A 66 2.67 -4.62 -0.82
C LEU A 66 3.73 -5.04 0.21
N ALA A 67 3.61 -6.25 0.74
CA ALA A 67 4.56 -6.79 1.70
C ALA A 67 5.97 -6.90 1.13
N TRP A 68 6.16 -7.13 -0.18
CA TRP A 68 7.48 -7.20 -0.82
C TRP A 68 7.99 -5.87 -1.37
N LEU A 69 7.08 -4.96 -1.74
CA LEU A 69 7.45 -3.60 -2.14
C LEU A 69 8.07 -2.83 -0.98
N ASN A 70 7.49 -2.98 0.22
CA ASN A 70 7.93 -2.29 1.43
C ASN A 70 9.07 -3.03 2.16
N ASP A 71 9.82 -2.26 2.93
CA ASP A 71 10.79 -2.77 3.90
C ASP A 71 10.07 -3.55 5.01
N LYS A 72 10.64 -4.70 5.38
CA LYS A 72 10.16 -5.48 6.52
C LYS A 72 10.94 -5.08 7.76
N VAL A 73 10.24 -4.44 8.69
CA VAL A 73 10.77 -4.05 10.00
C VAL A 73 10.12 -4.92 11.08
N VAL A 74 10.93 -5.51 11.96
CA VAL A 74 10.46 -6.30 13.09
C VAL A 74 11.10 -5.74 14.35
N LYS A 75 10.30 -5.35 15.35
CA LYS A 75 10.78 -4.72 16.60
C LYS A 75 11.71 -3.51 16.37
N GLY A 76 11.39 -2.69 15.36
CA GLY A 76 12.18 -1.51 15.00
C GLY A 76 13.48 -1.80 14.23
N GLN A 77 13.82 -3.08 13.99
CA GLN A 77 15.01 -3.46 13.21
C GLN A 77 14.61 -3.86 11.78
N LEU A 78 15.37 -3.37 10.81
CA LEU A 78 15.20 -3.72 9.40
C LEU A 78 15.66 -5.16 9.19
N VAL A 79 14.71 -6.06 8.92
CA VAL A 79 14.97 -7.48 8.66
C VAL A 79 15.18 -7.74 7.17
N ARG A 80 14.45 -7.03 6.31
CA ARG A 80 14.54 -7.20 4.85
C ARG A 80 14.24 -5.89 4.14
N LYS A 81 15.11 -5.49 3.21
CA LYS A 81 14.82 -4.38 2.29
C LYS A 81 13.71 -4.80 1.30
N GLY A 82 12.79 -3.89 1.05
CA GLY A 82 11.76 -3.99 0.03
C GLY A 82 12.32 -3.67 -1.35
N ILE A 83 11.52 -3.96 -2.37
CA ILE A 83 11.91 -3.75 -3.78
C ILE A 83 12.18 -2.27 -4.04
N ILE A 84 11.42 -1.34 -3.46
CA ILE A 84 11.60 0.10 -3.70
C ILE A 84 12.96 0.58 -3.17
N SER A 85 13.29 0.21 -1.93
CA SER A 85 14.57 0.54 -1.30
C SER A 85 15.75 -0.08 -2.05
N LEU A 86 15.62 -1.32 -2.51
CA LEU A 86 16.64 -1.97 -3.32
C LEU A 86 16.78 -1.32 -4.69
N TYR A 87 15.68 -0.97 -5.34
CA TYR A 87 15.71 -0.30 -6.64
C TYR A 87 16.43 1.04 -6.55
N LYS A 88 16.17 1.85 -5.53
CA LYS A 88 16.90 3.12 -5.29
C LYS A 88 18.42 2.92 -5.12
N GLN A 89 18.84 1.77 -4.57
CA GLN A 89 20.25 1.45 -4.33
C GLN A 89 20.95 0.85 -5.56
N GLU A 90 20.29 -0.11 -6.22
CA GLU A 90 20.85 -0.86 -7.35
C GLU A 90 20.71 -0.10 -8.69
N ARG A 91 19.77 0.84 -8.79
CA ARG A 91 19.44 1.61 -10.00
C ARG A 91 19.50 3.11 -9.76
N SER A 92 20.58 3.59 -9.14
CA SER A 92 20.76 5.02 -8.88
C SER A 92 20.78 5.86 -10.16
N GLU A 93 21.11 5.27 -11.30
CA GLU A 93 21.07 5.90 -12.62
C GLU A 93 19.66 6.35 -13.06
N ASP A 94 18.62 5.75 -12.48
CA ASP A 94 17.22 6.12 -12.73
C ASP A 94 16.78 7.35 -11.92
N PHE A 95 17.69 7.95 -11.14
CA PHE A 95 17.45 9.10 -10.29
C PHE A 95 18.41 10.22 -10.65
N GLU A 96 17.87 11.39 -10.98
CA GLU A 96 18.65 12.60 -11.24
C GLU A 96 18.67 13.46 -9.97
N TYR A 97 19.83 13.53 -9.30
CA TYR A 97 19.99 14.23 -8.02
C TYR A 97 19.00 13.75 -6.93
N GLY A 98 18.71 12.44 -6.90
CA GLY A 98 17.76 11.83 -5.97
C GLY A 98 16.29 11.94 -6.39
N VAL A 99 16.00 12.63 -7.49
CA VAL A 99 14.65 12.74 -8.06
C VAL A 99 14.47 11.63 -9.11
N TRP A 100 13.56 10.71 -8.86
CA TRP A 100 13.29 9.55 -9.73
C TRP A 100 12.86 9.98 -11.13
N LYS A 101 13.35 9.38 -12.21
CA LYS A 101 12.89 9.63 -13.59
C LYS A 101 11.69 8.74 -13.95
N PRO A 102 10.45 9.27 -14.04
CA PRO A 102 9.25 8.46 -14.25
C PRO A 102 9.20 7.78 -15.63
N ILE A 103 9.96 8.28 -16.60
CA ILE A 103 10.16 7.60 -17.89
C ILE A 103 10.74 6.18 -17.73
N ASN A 104 11.46 5.94 -16.63
CA ASN A 104 12.03 4.63 -16.29
C ASN A 104 11.05 3.75 -15.49
N PHE A 105 9.78 4.13 -15.38
CA PHE A 105 8.76 3.30 -14.72
C PHE A 105 8.64 1.88 -15.27
N PRO A 106 8.69 1.63 -16.59
CA PRO A 106 8.73 0.26 -17.10
C PRO A 106 9.95 -0.53 -16.63
N LEU A 107 11.10 0.12 -16.44
CA LEU A 107 12.31 -0.51 -15.90
C LEU A 107 12.13 -0.88 -14.43
N PHE A 108 11.46 -0.04 -13.64
CA PHE A 108 11.10 -0.36 -12.27
C PHE A 108 10.16 -1.58 -12.20
N VAL A 109 9.11 -1.63 -13.03
CA VAL A 109 8.19 -2.78 -13.07
C VAL A 109 8.93 -4.06 -13.46
N LYS A 110 9.81 -3.99 -14.46
CA LYS A 110 10.66 -5.12 -14.85
C LYS A 110 11.56 -5.58 -13.69
N TYR A 111 12.22 -4.64 -13.01
CA TYR A 111 13.05 -4.93 -11.85
C TYR A 111 12.25 -5.62 -10.73
N ALA A 112 11.04 -5.14 -10.44
CA ALA A 112 10.14 -5.78 -9.48
C ALA A 112 9.78 -7.21 -9.90
N ALA A 113 9.49 -7.45 -11.18
CA ALA A 113 9.21 -8.78 -11.72
C ALA A 113 10.41 -9.74 -11.54
N GLU A 114 11.62 -9.28 -11.88
CA GLU A 114 12.85 -10.07 -11.71
C GLU A 114 13.10 -10.45 -10.25
N LYS A 115 12.85 -9.54 -9.29
CA LYS A 115 13.02 -9.83 -7.85
C LYS A 115 11.93 -10.76 -7.34
N LEU A 116 10.66 -10.52 -7.68
CA LEU A 116 9.52 -11.31 -7.18
C LEU A 116 9.46 -12.73 -7.74
N THR A 117 9.99 -12.95 -8.94
CA THR A 117 10.10 -14.28 -9.54
C THR A 117 11.36 -15.03 -9.11
N ASN A 118 12.28 -14.37 -8.39
CA ASN A 118 13.49 -15.00 -7.87
C ASN A 118 13.23 -15.66 -6.51
N LYS A 119 13.32 -17.00 -6.47
CA LYS A 119 13.19 -17.82 -5.24
C LYS A 119 14.11 -17.34 -4.11
N GLY A 120 15.35 -16.95 -4.41
CA GLY A 120 16.32 -16.51 -3.41
C GLY A 120 15.95 -15.19 -2.75
N PHE A 121 15.17 -14.34 -3.44
CA PHE A 121 14.65 -13.10 -2.87
C PHE A 121 13.39 -13.33 -2.06
N VAL A 122 12.40 -14.05 -2.62
CA VAL A 122 11.11 -14.27 -1.94
C VAL A 122 11.14 -15.38 -0.89
N ASN A 123 12.27 -16.09 -0.77
CA ASN A 123 12.50 -17.23 0.15
C ASN A 123 11.45 -18.35 0.04
N SER A 124 10.73 -18.45 -1.09
CA SER A 124 9.69 -19.44 -1.30
C SER A 124 9.52 -19.75 -2.78
N ARG A 125 9.67 -21.03 -3.14
CA ARG A 125 9.50 -21.50 -4.53
C ARG A 125 8.06 -21.30 -5.01
N LYS A 126 7.09 -21.71 -4.19
CA LYS A 126 5.65 -21.58 -4.49
C LYS A 126 5.26 -20.12 -4.74
N LEU A 127 5.82 -19.21 -3.95
CA LEU A 127 5.53 -17.79 -4.09
C LEU A 127 6.14 -17.21 -5.38
N ALA A 128 7.39 -17.55 -5.67
CA ALA A 128 8.06 -17.16 -6.92
C ALA A 128 7.29 -17.65 -8.16
N GLU A 129 6.83 -18.91 -8.15
CA GLU A 129 6.01 -19.49 -9.22
C GLU A 129 4.65 -18.80 -9.35
N THR A 130 4.05 -18.41 -8.21
CA THR A 130 2.78 -17.66 -8.20
C THR A 130 2.97 -16.28 -8.83
N TYR A 131 4.04 -15.56 -8.48
CA TYR A 131 4.37 -14.30 -9.14
C TYR A 131 4.66 -14.48 -10.62
N ASN A 132 5.38 -15.53 -11.01
CA ASN A 132 5.67 -15.81 -12.42
C ASN A 132 4.38 -15.95 -13.24
N ARG A 133 3.39 -16.72 -12.74
CA ARG A 133 2.07 -16.80 -13.36
C ARG A 133 1.35 -15.45 -13.36
N SER A 134 1.45 -14.69 -12.28
CA SER A 134 0.78 -13.39 -12.14
C SER A 134 1.32 -12.35 -13.13
N PHE A 135 2.63 -12.32 -13.39
CA PHE A 135 3.24 -11.44 -14.38
C PHE A 135 2.89 -11.81 -15.84
N GLN A 136 2.39 -13.03 -16.08
CA GLN A 136 1.88 -13.45 -17.39
C GLN A 136 0.42 -13.06 -17.62
N ASP A 137 -0.33 -12.74 -16.54
CA ASP A 137 -1.69 -12.23 -16.63
C ASP A 137 -1.69 -10.72 -16.85
N ALA A 138 -2.20 -10.26 -18.00
CA ALA A 138 -2.16 -8.85 -18.38
C ALA A 138 -3.00 -7.95 -17.46
N VAL A 139 -4.13 -8.46 -16.93
CA VAL A 139 -5.02 -7.72 -16.05
C VAL A 139 -4.34 -7.53 -14.70
N TRP A 140 -3.77 -8.61 -14.15
CA TRP A 140 -2.99 -8.57 -12.93
C TRP A 140 -1.79 -7.64 -13.07
N LEU A 141 -1.02 -7.76 -14.15
CA LEU A 141 0.14 -6.91 -14.40
C LEU A 141 -0.22 -5.42 -14.44
N SER A 142 -1.32 -5.06 -15.13
CA SER A 142 -1.80 -3.68 -15.20
C SER A 142 -2.17 -3.14 -13.81
N LYS A 143 -2.97 -3.89 -13.05
CA LYS A 143 -3.39 -3.54 -11.68
C LYS A 143 -2.20 -3.47 -10.71
N ALA A 144 -1.31 -4.46 -10.77
CA ALA A 144 -0.10 -4.51 -9.94
C ALA A 144 0.85 -3.35 -10.29
N SER A 145 0.97 -2.98 -11.57
CA SER A 145 1.76 -1.81 -11.99
C SER A 145 1.20 -0.52 -11.40
N ALA A 146 -0.12 -0.34 -11.36
CA ALA A 146 -0.73 0.82 -10.70
C ALA A 146 -0.39 0.87 -9.19
N VAL A 147 -0.45 -0.26 -8.49
CA VAL A 147 -0.04 -0.35 -7.07
C VAL A 147 1.45 -0.06 -6.91
N MET A 148 2.30 -0.66 -7.74
CA MET A 148 3.75 -0.43 -7.73
C MET A 148 4.10 1.04 -7.96
N GLY A 149 3.49 1.68 -8.95
CA GLY A 149 3.67 3.09 -9.25
C GLY A 149 3.21 3.99 -8.11
N LEU A 150 2.03 3.75 -7.56
CA LEU A 150 1.53 4.52 -6.41
C LEU A 150 2.47 4.39 -5.20
N LYS A 151 2.89 3.17 -4.85
CA LYS A 151 3.80 2.95 -3.72
C LYS A 151 5.14 3.64 -3.90
N LEU A 152 5.70 3.61 -5.12
CA LEU A 152 6.93 4.32 -5.42
C LEU A 152 6.75 5.84 -5.28
N LEU A 153 5.66 6.40 -5.82
CA LEU A 153 5.35 7.83 -5.71
C LEU A 153 5.18 8.29 -4.27
N GLU A 154 4.49 7.51 -3.43
CA GLU A 154 4.35 7.83 -2.01
C GLU A 154 5.70 7.82 -1.27
N GLU A 155 6.57 6.86 -1.59
CA GLU A 155 7.91 6.80 -1.00
C GLU A 155 8.74 8.03 -1.39
N LEU A 156 8.65 8.44 -2.66
CA LEU A 156 9.31 9.65 -3.14
C LEU A 156 8.72 10.91 -2.53
N HIS A 157 7.39 10.95 -2.35
CA HIS A 157 6.68 12.05 -1.72
C HIS A 157 7.19 12.30 -0.30
N LYS A 158 7.28 11.24 0.50
CA LYS A 158 7.80 11.29 1.88
C LYS A 158 9.20 11.87 2.01
N HIS A 159 10.01 11.73 0.96
CA HIS A 159 11.39 12.23 0.92
C HIS A 159 11.54 13.56 0.17
N GLY A 160 10.44 14.18 -0.29
CA GLY A 160 10.48 15.41 -1.09
C GLY A 160 11.06 15.21 -2.49
N GLN A 161 11.09 13.99 -3.01
CA GLN A 161 11.79 13.58 -4.24
C GLN A 161 10.88 13.58 -5.50
N LEU A 162 9.73 14.25 -5.45
CA LEU A 162 8.85 14.45 -6.60
C LEU A 162 9.12 15.79 -7.29
N ARG A 163 8.96 15.84 -8.62
CA ARG A 163 9.08 17.09 -9.40
C ARG A 163 7.80 17.87 -9.39
N SER A 164 6.68 17.19 -9.66
CA SER A 164 5.39 17.83 -9.89
C SER A 164 4.74 18.31 -8.59
N VAL A 165 4.45 19.60 -8.51
CA VAL A 165 3.66 20.19 -7.41
C VAL A 165 2.25 19.62 -7.40
N THR A 166 1.64 19.39 -8.57
CA THR A 166 0.32 18.79 -8.69
C THR A 166 0.29 17.37 -8.17
N ALA A 167 1.30 16.54 -8.52
CA ALA A 167 1.38 15.18 -8.01
C ALA A 167 1.55 15.15 -6.49
N LYS A 168 2.38 16.05 -5.93
CA LYS A 168 2.51 16.23 -4.47
C LYS A 168 1.17 16.53 -3.82
N ALA A 169 0.42 17.52 -4.34
CA ALA A 169 -0.87 17.89 -3.80
C ALA A 169 -1.89 16.73 -3.82
N ILE A 170 -1.93 15.93 -4.89
CA ILE A 170 -2.81 14.75 -4.99
C ILE A 170 -2.44 13.71 -3.93
N LEU A 171 -1.15 13.46 -3.72
CA LEU A 171 -0.66 12.49 -2.73
C LEU A 171 -0.90 12.98 -1.30
N ASP A 172 -0.65 14.26 -1.02
CA ASP A 172 -0.97 14.93 0.25
C ASP A 172 -2.46 14.78 0.61
N MET A 173 -3.34 15.05 -0.36
CA MET A 173 -4.79 14.92 -0.15
C MET A 173 -5.18 13.47 0.16
N ASN A 174 -4.59 12.50 -0.55
CA ASN A 174 -4.86 11.08 -0.30
C ASN A 174 -4.33 10.62 1.06
N GLU A 175 -3.11 11.00 1.44
CA GLU A 175 -2.52 10.68 2.74
C GLU A 175 -3.37 11.23 3.89
N ARG A 176 -3.74 12.51 3.83
CA ARG A 176 -4.65 13.12 4.82
C ARG A 176 -6.02 12.44 4.85
N SER A 177 -6.55 12.06 3.70
CA SER A 177 -7.84 11.36 3.64
C SER A 177 -7.78 10.00 4.34
N ARG A 178 -6.68 9.24 4.16
CA ARG A 178 -6.46 7.97 4.88
C ARG A 178 -6.35 8.20 6.38
N GLU A 179 -5.55 9.18 6.82
CA GLU A 179 -5.42 9.50 8.24
C GLU A 179 -6.75 9.89 8.89
N LEU A 180 -7.58 10.67 8.20
CA LEU A 180 -8.90 11.06 8.69
C LEU A 180 -9.84 9.86 8.81
N LEU A 181 -9.81 8.95 7.84
CA LEU A 181 -10.60 7.72 7.88
C LEU A 181 -10.17 6.81 9.03
N GLU A 182 -8.86 6.62 9.22
CA GLU A 182 -8.33 5.82 10.34
C GLU A 182 -8.75 6.39 11.70
N LYS A 183 -8.61 7.71 11.91
CA LYS A 183 -9.07 8.38 13.13
C LYS A 183 -10.57 8.20 13.36
N THR A 184 -11.37 8.32 12.30
CA THR A 184 -12.83 8.17 12.40
C THR A 184 -13.24 6.72 12.74
N LEU A 185 -12.53 5.73 12.20
CA LEU A 185 -12.76 4.31 12.50
C LEU A 185 -12.39 3.96 13.94
N VAL A 186 -11.29 4.50 14.46
CA VAL A 186 -10.90 4.32 15.88
C VAL A 186 -11.96 4.92 16.80
N LEU A 187 -12.39 6.15 16.53
CA LEU A 187 -13.43 6.83 17.33
C LEU A 187 -14.77 6.10 17.30
N SER A 188 -15.14 5.46 16.18
CA SER A 188 -16.37 4.69 16.09
C SER A 188 -16.27 3.35 16.82
N ALA A 189 -15.11 2.68 16.78
CA ALA A 189 -14.84 1.46 17.54
C ALA A 189 -14.85 1.72 19.06
N GLU A 190 -14.18 2.78 19.54
CA GLU A 190 -14.19 3.19 20.95
C GLU A 190 -15.60 3.53 21.45
N ARG A 191 -16.43 4.17 20.59
CA ARG A 191 -17.85 4.44 20.89
C ARG A 191 -18.70 3.17 20.97
N GLN A 192 -18.43 2.16 20.14
CA GLN A 192 -19.12 0.88 20.22
C GLN A 192 -18.74 0.11 21.49
N GLU A 193 -17.46 0.08 21.85
CA GLU A 193 -16.99 -0.55 23.09
C GLU A 193 -17.57 0.12 24.34
N THR A 194 -17.63 1.47 24.37
CA THR A 194 -18.28 2.19 25.48
C THR A 194 -19.78 1.96 25.54
N MET A 195 -20.47 1.82 24.39
CA MET A 195 -21.89 1.44 24.38
C MET A 195 -22.10 0.02 24.91
N ILE A 196 -21.31 -0.95 24.47
CA ILE A 196 -21.37 -2.34 24.96
C ILE A 196 -21.09 -2.38 26.47
N PHE A 197 -20.07 -1.67 26.93
CA PHE A 197 -19.74 -1.59 28.35
C PHE A 197 -20.87 -0.96 29.18
N ARG A 198 -21.47 0.13 28.70
CA ARG A 198 -22.64 0.75 29.36
C ARG A 198 -23.85 -0.17 29.38
N PHE A 199 -24.08 -0.92 28.31
CA PHE A 199 -25.17 -1.89 28.23
C PHE A 199 -24.95 -3.04 29.21
N ASN A 200 -23.73 -3.55 29.33
CA ASN A 200 -23.36 -4.61 30.28
C ASN A 200 -23.47 -4.13 31.74
N ILE A 201 -23.03 -2.91 32.06
CA ILE A 201 -23.25 -2.35 33.41
C ILE A 201 -24.74 -2.22 33.71
N CYS A 202 -25.54 -1.69 32.79
CA CYS A 202 -26.99 -1.60 32.99
C CYS A 202 -27.65 -2.97 33.16
N ALA A 203 -27.20 -3.99 32.42
CA ALA A 203 -27.69 -5.36 32.57
C ALA A 203 -27.32 -5.95 33.95
N ILE A 204 -26.10 -5.71 34.44
CA ILE A 204 -25.65 -6.14 35.77
C ILE A 204 -26.46 -5.44 36.87
N TYR A 205 -26.65 -4.12 36.80
CA TYR A 205 -27.44 -3.34 37.77
C TYR A 205 -28.91 -3.75 37.77
N ASN A 206 -29.51 -3.98 36.59
CA ASN A 206 -30.90 -4.47 36.51
C ASN A 206 -31.05 -5.94 36.93
N GLY A 207 -29.99 -6.76 36.80
CA GLY A 207 -29.93 -8.11 37.32
C GLY A 207 -29.80 -8.17 38.84
N THR A 208 -29.05 -7.25 39.45
CA THR A 208 -28.90 -7.14 40.92
C THR A 208 -30.12 -6.51 41.59
N LEU A 209 -30.83 -5.60 40.93
CA LEU A 209 -32.10 -5.07 41.44
C LEU A 209 -33.21 -6.14 41.43
N LYS A 210 -33.20 -7.08 40.48
CA LYS A 210 -34.16 -8.21 40.47
C LYS A 210 -33.87 -9.30 41.50
N SER A 211 -32.62 -9.46 41.96
CA SER A 211 -32.29 -10.38 43.06
C SER A 211 -32.51 -9.77 44.45
N SER A 212 -32.62 -8.43 44.56
CA SER A 212 -32.89 -7.73 45.82
C SER A 212 -34.39 -7.54 46.14
N THR A 213 -35.31 -7.87 45.23
CA THR A 213 -36.76 -7.69 45.44
C THR A 213 -37.56 -8.99 45.57
N ASN A 214 -36.92 -10.13 45.91
CA ASN A 214 -37.66 -11.38 46.10
C ASN A 214 -37.42 -12.02 47.46
N SER A 215 -37.89 -11.32 48.50
CA SER A 215 -38.38 -11.92 49.73
C SER A 215 -39.86 -11.56 49.91
N ASN A 216 -40.72 -12.13 49.07
CA ASN A 216 -42.04 -12.67 49.44
C ASN A 216 -42.91 -12.91 48.19
N GLY A 217 -43.38 -14.15 48.03
CA GLY A 217 -44.55 -14.43 47.20
C GLY A 217 -44.39 -15.58 46.23
N LYS A 218 -44.79 -16.77 46.67
CA LYS A 218 -45.18 -17.90 45.80
C LYS A 218 -46.04 -17.41 44.62
N ARG A 219 -45.64 -17.75 43.39
CA ARG A 219 -46.52 -18.40 42.40
C ARG A 219 -45.76 -18.92 41.18
N ASN A 220 -46.00 -20.20 40.89
CA ASN A 220 -45.71 -20.92 39.65
C ASN A 220 -46.21 -20.15 38.42
N CYS A 221 -45.42 -20.13 37.35
CA CYS A 221 -45.86 -20.19 35.94
C CYS A 221 -44.67 -20.57 35.04
N ASN A 222 -44.81 -21.67 34.31
CA ASN A 222 -43.89 -22.13 33.27
C ASN A 222 -43.81 -21.11 32.12
N GLY A 223 -42.60 -20.84 31.65
CA GLY A 223 -42.34 -20.02 30.47
C GLY A 223 -40.90 -20.16 30.01
N THR A 224 -40.66 -21.11 29.11
CA THR A 224 -39.39 -21.33 28.42
C THR A 224 -38.95 -20.09 27.65
N ALA A 225 -37.91 -19.42 28.12
CA ALA A 225 -37.10 -18.51 27.30
C ALA A 225 -35.71 -19.14 27.15
N SER A 226 -35.53 -19.86 26.05
CA SER A 226 -34.22 -20.36 25.61
C SER A 226 -33.41 -19.17 25.12
N MET A 227 -32.59 -18.62 26.01
CA MET A 227 -31.58 -17.63 25.66
C MET A 227 -30.31 -18.41 25.32
N LYS A 228 -30.07 -18.64 24.03
CA LYS A 228 -28.82 -19.22 23.54
C LYS A 228 -27.68 -18.29 23.97
N SER A 229 -26.81 -18.81 24.84
CA SER A 229 -25.47 -18.27 25.04
C SER A 229 -24.78 -18.24 23.67
N ILE A 230 -24.31 -17.06 23.26
CA ILE A 230 -23.33 -16.96 22.19
C ILE A 230 -21.98 -17.18 22.88
N ASP A 231 -21.52 -18.43 22.89
CA ASP A 231 -20.15 -18.76 23.25
C ASP A 231 -19.21 -18.25 22.15
N PHE A 232 -18.55 -17.12 22.41
CA PHE A 232 -17.33 -16.75 21.69
C PHE A 232 -16.11 -17.20 22.51
N THR A 233 -15.93 -18.52 22.62
CA THR A 233 -14.63 -19.11 22.89
C THR A 233 -14.13 -19.78 21.62
N ASN A 234 -13.44 -19.01 20.77
CA ASN A 234 -12.34 -19.55 19.96
C ASN A 234 -11.48 -18.41 19.41
N VAL A 235 -10.55 -17.95 20.24
CA VAL A 235 -9.28 -17.38 19.78
C VAL A 235 -8.17 -18.14 20.52
N GLN A 236 -7.79 -19.29 19.97
CA GLN A 236 -6.45 -19.86 20.08
C GLN A 236 -5.89 -19.84 18.65
N ALA A 237 -4.89 -19.01 18.36
CA ALA A 237 -3.47 -19.34 18.46
C ALA A 237 -3.03 -20.38 17.40
N GLY A 238 -2.24 -19.89 16.42
CA GLY A 238 -1.25 -20.68 15.69
C GLY A 238 -1.71 -21.45 14.46
N HIS A 239 -1.43 -20.91 13.26
CA HIS A 239 -0.43 -21.44 12.33
C HIS A 239 -0.23 -20.52 11.12
#